data_AF-A0A7J2WP13-F1
#
_entry.id   AF-A0A7J2WP13-F1
#
_cell.length_a   1.000
_cell.length_b   1.000
_cell.length_c   1.000
_cell.angle_alpha   90.00
_cell.angle_beta   90.00
_cell.angle_gamma   90.00
#
_symmetry.space_group_name_H-M   'P 1'
#
loop_
_entity.id
_entity.type
_entity.pdbx_description
1 polymer ?
#
loop_
_entity_poly.entity_id
_entity_poly.type
_entity_poly.pdbx_seq_one_letter_code
_entity_poly.pdbx_strand_id
1 'polypeptide(L)'
;MDIDRVRESADRIIGENPEISDSILLFLDILTAQLEIMNEIIEKSYLKELIVRRYPLFDVIGIPKVEPELWRRFMDEIISRLSSRREDLKEELDVVKGSLHENLFDPETLAILSFKGDMNYARGVSISIGVSEDLLSALGIWTIQPIFMAMKELSEGIEGWDRGFCPICGSYTRTSFMTGDKVFMKCEICGMEWEYSGGKCPFCGSQKIESLELKGGVFYIMKCDDCGARWSLMNEDLLGGISREIYPILTLTLESMLDEGI
;
A
#
# COMPACT_ATOMS: atom_id res chain seq x y z
N MET A 1 15.19 -3.57 1.16
CA MET A 1 14.87 -2.17 0.75
C MET A 1 15.85 -1.21 1.43
N ASP A 2 16.35 -0.18 0.73
CA ASP A 2 17.25 0.84 1.29
C ASP A 2 16.44 2.07 1.71
N ILE A 3 16.24 2.25 3.02
CA ILE A 3 15.41 3.32 3.57
C ILE A 3 16.04 4.70 3.42
N ASP A 4 17.37 4.80 3.36
CA ASP A 4 18.05 6.08 3.24
C ASP A 4 17.86 6.66 1.84
N ARG A 5 17.93 5.81 0.81
CA ARG A 5 17.56 6.21 -0.57
C ARG A 5 16.10 6.66 -0.69
N VAL A 6 15.19 6.03 0.05
CA VAL A 6 13.78 6.46 0.09
C VAL A 6 13.67 7.84 0.74
N ARG A 7 14.35 8.09 1.85
CA ARG A 7 14.38 9.41 2.51
C ARG A 7 14.94 10.51 1.62
N GLU A 8 16.07 10.26 0.95
CA GLU A 8 16.66 11.21 -0.01
C GLU A 8 15.68 11.58 -1.14
N SER A 9 14.96 10.57 -1.65
CA SER A 9 13.96 10.77 -2.68
C SER A 9 12.77 11.59 -2.15
N ALA A 10 12.35 11.36 -0.90
CA ALA A 10 11.28 12.09 -0.25
C ALA A 10 11.65 13.55 -0.01
N ASP A 11 12.85 13.83 0.48
CA ASP A 11 13.36 15.19 0.69
C ASP A 11 13.36 15.98 -0.62
N ARG A 12 13.71 15.33 -1.74
CA ARG A 12 13.66 15.96 -3.06
C ARG A 12 12.23 16.31 -3.47
N ILE A 13 11.30 15.37 -3.32
CA ILE A 13 9.88 15.58 -3.64
C ILE A 13 9.28 16.70 -2.78
N ILE A 14 9.60 16.73 -1.48
CA ILE A 14 9.16 17.77 -0.54
C ILE A 14 9.72 19.14 -0.94
N GLY A 15 10.99 19.20 -1.35
CA GLY A 15 11.60 20.43 -1.83
C GLY A 15 10.94 20.98 -3.11
N GLU A 16 10.46 20.09 -3.99
CA GLU A 16 9.75 20.44 -5.22
C GLU A 16 8.27 20.79 -4.99
N ASN A 17 7.61 20.16 -4.02
CA ASN A 17 6.18 20.28 -3.73
C ASN A 17 5.94 20.35 -2.20
N PRO A 18 6.18 21.51 -1.55
CA PRO A 18 6.08 21.61 -0.10
C PRO A 18 4.68 21.33 0.47
N GLU A 19 3.63 21.49 -0.33
CA GLU A 19 2.24 21.30 0.08
C GLU A 19 1.89 19.84 0.40
N ILE A 20 2.70 18.87 -0.05
CA ILE A 20 2.48 17.44 0.19
C ILE A 20 3.40 16.89 1.30
N SER A 21 4.15 17.75 2.00
CA SER A 21 5.19 17.34 2.94
C SER A 21 4.66 16.44 4.05
N ASP A 22 3.53 16.80 4.64
CA ASP A 22 2.97 16.08 5.78
C ASP A 22 2.56 14.65 5.38
N SER A 23 1.96 14.49 4.20
CA SER A 23 1.61 13.19 3.64
C SER A 23 2.83 12.32 3.36
N ILE A 24 3.88 12.88 2.77
CA ILE A 24 5.13 12.16 2.49
C ILE A 24 5.83 11.74 3.79
N LEU A 25 5.93 12.65 4.76
CA LEU A 25 6.58 12.37 6.03
C LEU A 25 5.79 11.35 6.86
N LEU A 26 4.46 11.40 6.84
CA LEU A 26 3.60 10.38 7.44
C LEU A 26 3.81 9.01 6.80
N PHE A 27 3.84 8.96 5.47
CA PHE A 27 4.14 7.74 4.73
C PHE A 27 5.50 7.14 5.14
N LEU A 28 6.55 7.96 5.25
CA LEU A 28 7.88 7.49 5.67
C LEU A 28 7.89 6.91 7.09
N ASP A 29 7.19 7.52 8.03
CA ASP A 29 7.12 7.03 9.41
C ASP A 29 6.40 5.67 9.49
N ILE A 30 5.28 5.54 8.77
CA ILE A 30 4.55 4.27 8.66
C ILE A 30 5.43 3.22 7.99
N LEU A 31 6.03 3.54 6.85
CA LEU A 31 6.90 2.61 6.12
C LEU A 31 8.08 2.15 6.97
N THR A 32 8.69 3.05 7.74
CA THR A 32 9.80 2.71 8.65
C THR A 32 9.36 1.69 9.69
N ALA A 33 8.24 1.93 10.38
CA ALA A 33 7.69 0.98 11.35
C ALA A 33 7.36 -0.39 10.70
N GLN A 34 6.81 -0.37 9.49
CA GLN A 34 6.47 -1.58 8.76
C GLN A 34 7.70 -2.42 8.38
N LEU A 35 8.82 -1.79 8.02
CA LEU A 35 10.06 -2.49 7.72
C LEU A 35 10.69 -3.14 8.95
N GLU A 36 10.68 -2.44 10.08
CA GLU A 36 11.18 -2.98 11.35
C GLU A 36 10.41 -4.26 11.72
N ILE A 37 9.08 -4.19 11.61
CA ILE A 37 8.18 -5.32 11.83
C ILE A 37 8.42 -6.44 10.81
N MET A 38 8.51 -6.11 9.52
CA MET A 38 8.76 -7.07 8.45
C MET A 38 10.04 -7.86 8.70
N ASN A 39 11.13 -7.20 9.09
CA ASN A 39 12.40 -7.86 9.38
C ASN A 39 12.25 -8.84 10.55
N GLU A 40 11.54 -8.46 11.60
CA GLU A 40 11.26 -9.36 12.73
C GLU A 40 10.43 -10.58 12.31
N ILE A 41 9.44 -10.41 11.41
CA ILE A 41 8.65 -11.50 10.85
C ILE A 41 9.57 -12.45 10.05
N ILE A 42 10.43 -11.91 9.19
CA ILE A 42 11.38 -12.70 8.38
C ILE A 42 12.32 -13.50 9.28
N GLU A 43 12.91 -12.89 10.30
CA GLU A 43 13.83 -13.54 11.24
C GLU A 43 13.18 -14.72 11.98
N LYS A 44 11.88 -14.63 12.26
CA LYS A 44 11.10 -15.66 12.96
C LYS A 44 10.41 -16.65 12.01
N SER A 45 10.45 -16.41 10.71
CA SER A 45 9.73 -17.20 9.72
C SER A 45 10.46 -18.50 9.39
N TYR A 46 9.67 -19.56 9.20
CA TYR A 46 10.15 -20.84 8.66
C TYR A 46 9.93 -20.94 7.14
N LEU A 47 9.30 -19.94 6.52
CA LEU A 47 9.01 -19.94 5.08
C LEU A 47 10.30 -19.70 4.29
N LYS A 48 10.54 -20.57 3.31
CA LYS A 48 11.69 -20.47 2.40
C LYS A 48 11.24 -20.82 0.98
N GLU A 49 11.88 -20.17 0.00
CA GLU A 49 11.88 -20.59 -1.40
C GLU A 49 10.47 -20.64 -2.03
N LEU A 50 9.71 -19.55 -1.88
CA LEU A 50 8.34 -19.47 -2.41
C LEU A 50 8.36 -18.95 -3.86
N ILE A 51 7.92 -19.78 -4.81
CA ILE A 51 7.80 -19.41 -6.23
C ILE A 51 6.34 -19.10 -6.56
N VAL A 52 6.09 -17.88 -7.06
CA VAL A 52 4.76 -17.50 -7.54
C VAL A 52 4.55 -18.00 -8.95
N ARG A 53 3.44 -18.69 -9.17
CA ARG A 53 3.04 -19.21 -10.48
C ARG A 53 1.65 -18.74 -10.86
N ARG A 54 0.62 -19.57 -10.64
CA ARG A 54 -0.72 -19.39 -11.21
C ARG A 54 -1.68 -18.61 -10.32
N TYR A 55 -1.41 -18.54 -9.03
CA TYR A 55 -2.23 -17.87 -8.03
C TYR A 55 -1.37 -16.94 -7.19
N PRO A 56 -1.94 -15.87 -6.62
CA PRO A 56 -1.25 -15.06 -5.63
C PRO A 56 -0.68 -15.94 -4.53
N LEU A 57 0.49 -15.60 -4.02
CA LEU A 57 1.12 -16.35 -2.93
C LEU A 57 0.18 -16.47 -1.73
N PHE A 58 -0.50 -15.37 -1.39
CA PHE A 58 -1.52 -15.32 -0.34
C PHE A 58 -2.65 -16.35 -0.52
N ASP A 59 -3.16 -16.54 -1.74
CA ASP A 59 -4.23 -17.52 -1.99
C ASP A 59 -3.73 -18.97 -1.82
N VAL A 60 -2.42 -19.20 -1.94
CA VAL A 60 -1.81 -20.53 -1.82
C VAL A 60 -1.48 -20.86 -0.37
N ILE A 61 -0.86 -19.94 0.36
CA ILE A 61 -0.32 -20.20 1.71
C ILE A 61 -1.15 -19.58 2.83
N GLY A 62 -2.07 -18.67 2.51
CA GLY A 62 -2.79 -17.87 3.50
C GLY A 62 -1.89 -16.84 4.19
N ILE A 63 -2.33 -16.37 5.36
CA ILE A 63 -1.51 -15.51 6.23
C ILE A 63 -0.57 -16.42 7.02
N PRO A 64 0.75 -16.19 6.98
CA PRO A 64 1.68 -16.86 7.88
C PRO A 64 1.22 -16.74 9.32
N LYS A 65 1.39 -17.79 10.13
CA LYS A 65 1.00 -17.74 11.54
C LYS A 65 1.84 -16.67 12.26
N VAL A 66 1.17 -15.65 12.77
CA VAL A 66 1.73 -14.57 13.59
C VAL A 66 1.11 -14.67 14.98
N GLU A 67 1.92 -14.55 16.02
CA GLU A 67 1.42 -14.61 17.41
C GLU A 67 0.47 -13.43 17.70
N PRO A 68 -0.66 -13.65 18.41
CA PRO A 68 -1.67 -12.60 18.67
C PRO A 68 -1.11 -11.30 19.27
N GLU A 69 -0.09 -11.40 20.12
CA GLU A 69 0.54 -10.24 20.75
C GLU A 69 1.28 -9.35 19.74
N LEU A 70 1.76 -9.92 18.64
CA LEU A 70 2.44 -9.18 17.58
C LEU A 70 1.47 -8.28 16.84
N TRP A 71 0.26 -8.74 16.52
CA TRP A 71 -0.77 -7.93 15.87
C TRP A 71 -1.12 -6.67 16.66
N ARG A 72 -1.27 -6.81 17.98
CA ARG A 72 -1.50 -5.67 18.88
C ARG A 72 -0.34 -4.69 18.85
N ARG A 73 0.89 -5.20 18.98
CA ARG A 73 2.08 -4.36 18.98
C ARG A 73 2.26 -3.63 17.65
N PHE A 74 2.02 -4.31 16.53
CA PHE A 74 2.11 -3.70 15.20
C PHE A 74 1.14 -2.54 15.08
N MET A 75 -0.12 -2.74 15.45
CA MET A 75 -1.13 -1.69 15.41
C MET A 75 -0.80 -0.53 16.36
N ASP A 76 -0.33 -0.81 17.59
CA ASP A 76 0.07 0.22 18.55
C ASP A 76 1.25 1.07 18.06
N GLU A 77 2.21 0.44 17.37
CA GLU A 77 3.33 1.14 16.73
C GLU A 77 2.83 2.07 15.62
N ILE A 78 1.96 1.59 14.72
CA ILE A 78 1.37 2.41 13.66
C ILE A 78 0.57 3.59 14.24
N ILE A 79 -0.28 3.34 15.25
CA ILE A 79 -1.03 4.40 15.96
C ILE A 79 -0.06 5.45 16.52
N SER A 80 1.04 5.02 17.14
CA SER A 80 2.02 5.92 17.73
C SER A 80 2.73 6.79 16.67
N ARG A 81 2.99 6.26 15.47
CA ARG A 81 3.53 7.03 14.33
C ARG A 81 2.51 8.00 13.74
N LEU A 82 1.23 7.64 13.71
CA LEU A 82 0.17 8.53 13.23
C LEU A 82 -0.04 9.70 14.20
N SER A 83 -0.14 9.43 15.51
CA SER A 83 -0.39 10.45 16.53
C SER A 83 0.72 11.49 16.62
N SER A 84 1.94 11.20 16.15
CA SER A 84 3.05 12.16 16.16
C SER A 84 2.97 13.21 15.05
N ARG A 85 2.19 12.97 13.99
CA ARG A 85 2.06 13.84 12.81
C ARG A 85 0.65 14.33 12.52
N ARG A 86 -0.38 13.59 12.94
CA ARG A 86 -1.80 13.88 12.70
C ARG A 86 -2.49 14.29 14.00
N GLU A 87 -2.20 15.51 14.45
CA GLU A 87 -2.81 16.07 15.66
C GLU A 87 -4.35 16.13 15.53
N ASP A 88 -4.87 16.29 14.30
CA ASP A 88 -6.29 16.27 13.98
C ASP A 88 -6.96 14.90 14.23
N LEU A 89 -6.20 13.80 14.23
CA LEU A 89 -6.71 12.45 14.49
C LEU A 89 -6.42 11.96 15.92
N LYS A 90 -5.73 12.75 16.74
CA LYS A 90 -5.17 12.30 18.01
C LYS A 90 -6.22 11.79 19.00
N GLU A 91 -7.35 12.49 19.11
CA GLU A 91 -8.44 12.07 20.01
C GLU A 91 -8.99 10.69 19.61
N GLU A 92 -9.25 10.47 18.31
CA GLU A 92 -9.69 9.16 17.81
C GLU A 92 -8.61 8.09 17.99
N LEU A 93 -7.35 8.41 17.70
CA LEU A 93 -6.22 7.49 17.86
C LEU A 93 -6.00 7.09 19.33
N ASP A 94 -6.18 8.01 20.28
CA ASP A 94 -6.12 7.72 21.72
C ASP A 94 -7.25 6.77 22.14
N VAL A 95 -8.47 6.94 21.59
CA VAL A 95 -9.60 6.02 21.81
C VAL A 95 -9.30 4.63 21.24
N VAL A 96 -8.79 4.55 20.00
CA VAL A 96 -8.42 3.27 19.38
C VAL A 96 -7.33 2.58 20.21
N LYS A 97 -6.31 3.33 20.62
CA LYS A 97 -5.20 2.82 21.45
C LYS A 97 -5.73 2.27 22.78
N GLY A 98 -6.53 3.03 23.52
CA GLY A 98 -7.15 2.57 24.77
C GLY A 98 -7.96 1.29 24.56
N SER A 99 -8.81 1.27 23.53
CA SER A 99 -9.66 0.13 23.18
C SER A 99 -8.86 -1.13 22.80
N LEU A 100 -7.73 -0.94 22.10
CA LEU A 100 -6.79 -2.01 21.74
C LEU A 100 -6.14 -2.63 22.99
N HIS A 101 -5.72 -1.80 23.96
CA HIS A 101 -5.12 -2.27 25.21
C HIS A 101 -6.14 -2.93 26.15
N GLU A 102 -7.39 -2.47 26.12
CA GLU A 102 -8.51 -3.07 26.86
C GLU A 102 -9.09 -4.33 26.19
N ASN A 103 -8.61 -4.72 24.99
CA ASN A 103 -9.09 -5.87 24.22
C ASN A 103 -10.55 -5.73 23.76
N LEU A 104 -11.01 -4.52 23.46
CA LEU A 104 -12.39 -4.29 22.99
C LEU A 104 -12.62 -4.75 21.55
N PHE A 105 -11.54 -4.98 20.80
CA PHE A 105 -11.55 -5.59 19.48
C PHE A 105 -10.27 -6.41 19.25
N ASP A 106 -10.31 -7.28 18.25
CA ASP A 106 -9.19 -8.13 17.83
C ASP A 106 -8.45 -7.48 16.65
N PRO A 107 -7.18 -7.07 16.80
CA PRO A 107 -6.43 -6.41 15.74
C PRO A 107 -6.13 -7.33 14.55
N GLU A 108 -6.01 -8.64 14.77
CA GLU A 108 -5.83 -9.61 13.68
C GLU A 108 -7.09 -9.64 12.81
N THR A 109 -8.26 -9.88 13.40
CA THR A 109 -9.54 -9.89 12.67
C THR A 109 -9.78 -8.57 11.93
N LEU A 110 -9.50 -7.42 12.57
CA LEU A 110 -9.61 -6.11 11.91
C LEU A 110 -8.72 -6.03 10.68
N ALA A 111 -7.45 -6.42 10.79
CA ALA A 111 -6.49 -6.34 9.71
C ALA A 111 -6.83 -7.26 8.53
N ILE A 112 -7.20 -8.51 8.82
CA ILE A 112 -7.53 -9.51 7.79
C ILE A 112 -8.80 -9.12 7.02
N LEU A 113 -9.86 -8.72 7.74
CA LEU A 113 -11.15 -8.40 7.12
C LEU A 113 -11.07 -7.08 6.34
N SER A 114 -10.36 -6.08 6.87
CA SER A 114 -10.10 -4.82 6.14
C SER A 114 -9.37 -5.08 4.82
N PHE A 115 -8.34 -5.94 4.83
CA PHE A 115 -7.64 -6.33 3.60
C PHE A 115 -8.53 -7.07 2.59
N LYS A 116 -9.42 -7.94 3.07
CA LYS A 116 -10.38 -8.65 2.20
C LYS A 116 -11.53 -7.77 1.69
N GLY A 117 -11.60 -6.51 2.12
CA GLY A 117 -12.71 -5.61 1.81
C GLY A 117 -14.01 -5.94 2.54
N ASP A 118 -13.95 -6.72 3.63
CA ASP A 118 -15.09 -6.98 4.50
C ASP A 118 -15.13 -5.94 5.63
N MET A 119 -15.92 -4.89 5.40
CA MET A 119 -16.01 -3.73 6.30
C MET A 119 -16.89 -3.98 7.54
N ASN A 120 -17.55 -5.15 7.65
CA ASN A 120 -18.52 -5.37 8.74
C ASN A 120 -17.87 -5.33 10.13
N TYR A 121 -16.66 -5.85 10.26
CA TYR A 121 -15.94 -5.84 11.52
C TYR A 121 -15.48 -4.43 11.90
N ALA A 122 -14.84 -3.71 10.97
CA ALA A 122 -14.43 -2.31 11.17
C ALA A 122 -15.63 -1.43 11.55
N ARG A 123 -16.77 -1.59 10.88
CA ARG A 123 -18.03 -0.90 11.21
C ARG A 123 -18.53 -1.23 12.61
N GLY A 124 -18.53 -2.50 13.00
CA GLY A 124 -18.95 -2.92 14.33
C GLY A 124 -18.09 -2.31 15.43
N VAL A 125 -16.77 -2.33 15.25
CA VAL A 125 -15.81 -1.70 16.17
C VAL A 125 -16.01 -0.19 16.21
N SER A 126 -16.13 0.46 15.05
CA SER A 126 -16.40 1.90 14.91
C SER A 126 -17.59 2.35 15.75
N ILE A 127 -18.74 1.64 15.64
CA ILE A 127 -19.93 1.93 16.44
C ILE A 127 -19.69 1.70 17.93
N SER A 128 -18.94 0.66 18.30
CA SER A 128 -18.72 0.29 19.70
C SER A 128 -17.81 1.27 20.44
N ILE A 129 -16.77 1.80 19.78
CA ILE A 129 -15.77 2.66 20.43
C ILE A 129 -15.89 4.14 20.03
N GLY A 130 -16.74 4.45 19.05
CA GLY A 130 -17.08 5.83 18.67
C GLY A 130 -16.01 6.54 17.81
N VAL A 131 -15.39 5.82 16.88
CA VAL A 131 -14.35 6.36 15.96
C VAL A 131 -14.70 6.06 14.50
N SER A 132 -13.99 6.67 13.55
CA SER A 132 -14.20 6.48 12.12
C SER A 132 -13.97 5.04 11.63
N GLU A 133 -14.90 4.52 10.81
CA GLU A 133 -14.77 3.22 10.10
C GLU A 133 -13.56 3.24 9.15
N ASP A 134 -13.31 4.38 8.49
CA ASP A 134 -12.20 4.54 7.55
C ASP A 134 -10.85 4.51 8.27
N LEU A 135 -10.76 5.14 9.45
CA LEU A 135 -9.55 5.11 10.27
C LEU A 135 -9.23 3.68 10.72
N LEU A 136 -10.23 2.94 11.21
CA LEU A 136 -10.05 1.54 11.62
C LEU A 136 -9.64 0.64 10.45
N SER A 137 -10.22 0.86 9.28
CA SER A 137 -9.91 0.08 8.09
C SER A 137 -8.49 0.38 7.58
N ALA A 138 -8.08 1.65 7.59
CA ALA A 138 -6.72 2.07 7.28
C ALA A 138 -5.70 1.47 8.26
N LEU A 139 -5.97 1.54 9.57
CA LEU A 139 -5.15 0.90 10.60
C LEU A 139 -5.05 -0.61 10.38
N GLY A 140 -6.16 -1.28 10.06
CA GLY A 140 -6.18 -2.70 9.72
C GLY A 140 -5.26 -3.03 8.54
N ILE A 141 -5.37 -2.28 7.44
CA ILE A 141 -4.52 -2.44 6.25
C ILE A 141 -3.05 -2.20 6.59
N TRP A 142 -2.70 -1.08 7.24
CA TRP A 142 -1.32 -0.78 7.60
C TRP A 142 -0.71 -1.80 8.58
N THR A 143 -1.53 -2.42 9.42
CA THR A 143 -1.11 -3.46 10.36
C THR A 143 -0.74 -4.78 9.66
N ILE A 144 -1.45 -5.17 8.59
CA ILE A 144 -1.16 -6.42 7.85
C ILE A 144 -0.07 -6.26 6.79
N GLN A 145 0.16 -5.05 6.27
CA GLN A 145 1.15 -4.79 5.21
C GLN A 145 2.55 -5.40 5.48
N PRO A 146 3.15 -5.32 6.68
CA PRO A 146 4.45 -5.94 6.96
C PRO A 146 4.51 -7.44 6.70
N ILE A 147 3.40 -8.16 6.89
CA ILE A 147 3.31 -9.59 6.61
C ILE A 147 3.40 -9.84 5.11
N PHE A 148 2.70 -9.05 4.30
CA PHE A 148 2.79 -9.18 2.85
C PHE A 148 4.13 -8.70 2.30
N MET A 149 4.76 -7.70 2.91
CA MET A 149 6.12 -7.30 2.58
C MET A 149 7.10 -8.43 2.88
N ALA A 150 6.95 -9.13 4.01
CA ALA A 150 7.77 -10.30 4.33
C ALA A 150 7.55 -11.43 3.32
N MET A 151 6.29 -11.69 2.91
CA MET A 151 5.98 -12.66 1.86
C MET A 151 6.62 -12.31 0.51
N LYS A 152 6.67 -11.02 0.15
CA LYS A 152 7.40 -10.54 -1.03
C LYS A 152 8.90 -10.84 -0.91
N GLU A 153 9.53 -10.45 0.18
CA GLU A 153 10.99 -10.62 0.36
C GLU A 153 11.40 -12.09 0.43
N LEU A 154 10.50 -12.97 0.87
CA LEU A 154 10.70 -14.43 0.90
C LEU A 154 10.35 -15.13 -0.43
N SER A 155 9.83 -14.39 -1.42
CA SER A 155 9.55 -14.93 -2.75
C SER A 155 10.80 -14.92 -3.63
N GLU A 156 11.08 -16.02 -4.32
CA GLU A 156 12.28 -16.16 -5.16
C GLU A 156 12.08 -15.68 -6.61
N GLY A 157 10.84 -15.36 -6.96
CA GLY A 157 10.50 -14.89 -8.28
C GLY A 157 9.05 -15.16 -8.66
N ILE A 158 8.69 -14.61 -9.81
CA ILE A 158 7.38 -14.73 -10.41
C ILE A 158 7.54 -15.31 -11.81
N GLU A 159 6.86 -16.42 -12.06
CA GLU A 159 6.88 -17.09 -13.36
C GLU A 159 5.53 -16.93 -14.07
N GLY A 160 5.55 -16.33 -15.27
CA GLY A 160 4.39 -16.29 -16.17
C GLY A 160 3.21 -15.46 -15.67
N TRP A 161 3.48 -14.35 -14.96
CA TRP A 161 2.44 -13.46 -14.48
C TRP A 161 2.14 -12.34 -15.46
N ASP A 162 0.91 -12.32 -15.98
CA ASP A 162 0.43 -11.36 -16.98
C ASP A 162 -0.85 -10.64 -16.52
N ARG A 163 -1.12 -10.64 -15.21
CA ARG A 163 -2.36 -10.14 -14.62
C ARG A 163 -2.17 -8.76 -14.02
N GLY A 164 -3.25 -7.99 -13.96
CA GLY A 164 -3.25 -6.64 -13.39
C GLY A 164 -3.33 -6.57 -11.86
N PHE A 165 -3.34 -7.71 -11.16
CA PHE A 165 -3.31 -7.78 -9.70
C PHE A 165 -2.02 -8.42 -9.19
N CYS A 166 -1.70 -8.15 -7.93
CA CYS A 166 -0.44 -8.48 -7.31
C CYS A 166 -0.21 -10.00 -7.21
N PRO A 167 0.97 -10.51 -7.63
CA PRO A 167 1.32 -11.92 -7.48
C PRO A 167 1.58 -12.36 -6.03
N ILE A 168 1.78 -11.43 -5.09
CA ILE A 168 2.03 -11.75 -3.69
C ILE A 168 0.71 -11.77 -2.90
N CYS A 169 0.06 -10.62 -2.77
CA CYS A 169 -1.13 -10.48 -1.93
C CYS A 169 -2.46 -10.62 -2.70
N GLY A 170 -2.45 -10.58 -4.04
CA GLY A 170 -3.68 -10.63 -4.84
C GLY A 170 -4.41 -9.29 -4.98
N SER A 171 -3.94 -8.21 -4.33
CA SER A 171 -4.56 -6.89 -4.46
C SER A 171 -4.39 -6.31 -5.87
N TYR A 172 -5.41 -5.64 -6.37
CA TYR A 172 -5.23 -4.69 -7.47
C TYR A 172 -4.38 -3.50 -7.00
N THR A 173 -3.79 -2.79 -7.96
CA THR A 173 -3.06 -1.55 -7.70
C THR A 173 -3.44 -0.48 -8.71
N ARG A 174 -3.43 0.78 -8.26
CA ARG A 174 -3.58 1.96 -9.10
C ARG A 174 -2.26 2.62 -9.45
N THR A 175 -1.14 2.10 -8.97
CA THR A 175 0.19 2.63 -9.27
C THR A 175 0.88 1.79 -10.34
N SER A 176 1.25 2.43 -11.44
CA SER A 176 2.07 1.85 -12.50
C SER A 176 3.17 2.81 -12.95
N PHE A 177 4.22 2.27 -13.57
CA PHE A 177 5.32 3.06 -14.13
C PHE A 177 5.85 2.42 -15.41
N MET A 178 6.52 3.22 -16.25
CA MET A 178 7.17 2.76 -17.47
C MET A 178 8.61 3.22 -17.54
N THR A 179 9.43 2.37 -18.17
CA THR A 179 10.81 2.67 -18.57
C THR A 179 11.02 2.13 -19.97
N GLY A 180 11.37 3.02 -20.91
CA GLY A 180 11.22 2.76 -22.34
C GLY A 180 9.80 2.30 -22.69
N ASP A 181 9.69 1.17 -23.39
CA ASP A 181 8.41 0.61 -23.83
C ASP A 181 7.78 -0.38 -22.83
N LYS A 182 8.44 -0.63 -21.69
CA LYS A 182 7.98 -1.60 -20.69
C LYS A 182 7.13 -0.93 -19.63
N VAL A 183 6.00 -1.55 -19.31
CA VAL A 183 5.09 -1.09 -18.25
C VAL A 183 5.15 -2.07 -17.08
N PHE A 184 5.18 -1.52 -15.88
CA PHE A 184 5.22 -2.25 -14.63
C PHE A 184 4.11 -1.76 -13.71
N MET A 185 3.55 -2.67 -12.93
CA MET A 185 2.64 -2.35 -11.83
C MET A 185 3.41 -2.38 -10.51
N LYS A 186 3.04 -1.53 -9.56
CA LYS A 186 3.60 -1.55 -8.20
C LYS A 186 2.49 -1.73 -7.18
N CYS A 187 2.55 -2.77 -6.36
CA CYS A 187 1.55 -3.03 -5.33
C CYS A 187 1.65 -2.04 -4.17
N GLU A 188 0.54 -1.40 -3.81
CA GLU A 188 0.43 -0.45 -2.69
C GLU A 188 0.37 -1.16 -1.33
N ILE A 189 0.16 -2.48 -1.31
CA ILE A 189 0.09 -3.30 -0.08
C ILE A 189 1.45 -3.91 0.28
N CYS A 190 2.08 -4.60 -0.66
CA CYS A 190 3.31 -5.36 -0.38
C CYS A 190 4.56 -4.79 -1.05
N GLY A 191 4.40 -3.76 -1.89
CA GLY A 191 5.51 -3.17 -2.65
C GLY A 191 6.06 -4.04 -3.78
N MET A 192 5.39 -5.14 -4.16
CA MET A 192 5.82 -5.98 -5.29
C MET A 192 5.70 -5.23 -6.61
N GLU A 193 6.71 -5.36 -7.47
CA GLU A 193 6.73 -4.81 -8.82
C GLU A 193 6.71 -5.94 -9.85
N TRP A 194 5.86 -5.86 -10.86
CA TRP A 194 5.82 -6.87 -11.92
C TRP A 194 5.57 -6.24 -13.29
N GLU A 195 6.18 -6.81 -14.32
CA GLU A 195 5.93 -6.40 -15.71
C GLU A 195 4.48 -6.74 -16.05
N TYR A 196 3.78 -5.80 -16.68
CA TYR A 196 2.42 -5.98 -17.12
C TYR A 196 2.32 -5.64 -18.60
N SER A 197 1.53 -6.43 -19.32
CA SER A 197 1.29 -6.18 -20.74
C SER A 197 0.49 -4.88 -20.90
N GLY A 198 1.21 -3.78 -21.11
CA GLY A 198 0.63 -2.45 -21.30
C GLY A 198 -0.43 -2.40 -22.41
N GLY A 199 -1.20 -1.33 -22.44
CA GLY A 199 -2.28 -1.15 -23.43
C GLY A 199 -3.54 -1.98 -23.17
N LYS A 200 -3.67 -2.60 -21.99
CA LYS A 200 -4.91 -3.22 -21.50
C LYS A 200 -5.23 -2.75 -20.09
N CYS A 201 -6.51 -2.56 -19.80
CA CYS A 201 -6.99 -2.23 -18.46
C CYS A 201 -6.60 -3.36 -17.48
N PRO A 202 -5.85 -3.09 -16.40
CA PRO A 202 -5.41 -4.12 -15.44
C PRO A 202 -6.57 -4.76 -14.67
N PHE A 203 -7.75 -4.12 -14.67
CA PHE A 203 -8.94 -4.56 -13.96
C PHE A 203 -9.83 -5.48 -14.80
N CYS A 204 -10.14 -5.10 -16.05
CA CYS A 204 -11.09 -5.83 -16.91
C CYS A 204 -10.49 -6.38 -18.21
N GLY A 205 -9.24 -6.04 -18.55
CA GLY A 205 -8.56 -6.49 -19.77
C GLY A 205 -8.92 -5.74 -21.05
N SER A 206 -9.81 -4.74 -21.00
CA SER A 206 -10.19 -3.94 -22.17
C SER A 206 -9.02 -3.13 -22.74
N GLN A 207 -9.01 -2.93 -24.05
CA GLN A 207 -8.05 -2.05 -24.75
C GLN A 207 -8.59 -0.62 -24.95
N LYS A 208 -9.83 -0.34 -24.55
CA LYS A 208 -10.42 1.00 -24.61
C LYS A 208 -9.97 1.82 -23.41
N ILE A 209 -8.85 2.51 -23.59
CA ILE A 209 -8.18 3.25 -22.54
C ILE A 209 -7.96 4.68 -23.03
N GLU A 210 -8.43 5.62 -22.22
CA GLU A 210 -8.11 7.04 -22.33
C GLU A 210 -6.92 7.35 -21.41
N SER A 211 -6.07 8.30 -21.80
CA SER A 211 -4.95 8.78 -20.99
C SER A 211 -4.96 10.30 -20.93
N LEU A 212 -4.84 10.85 -19.72
CA LEU A 212 -4.60 12.27 -19.49
C LEU A 212 -3.12 12.46 -19.12
N GLU A 213 -2.38 13.19 -19.94
CA GLU A 213 -0.99 13.56 -19.68
C GLU A 213 -0.91 14.73 -18.70
N LEU A 214 -0.03 14.63 -17.71
CA LEU A 214 0.22 15.63 -16.68
C LEU A 214 1.73 15.90 -16.53
N LYS A 215 2.05 17.12 -16.08
CA LYS A 215 3.42 17.59 -15.82
C LYS A 215 4.41 17.28 -16.96
N GLY A 216 3.99 17.49 -18.22
CA GLY A 216 4.83 17.32 -19.41
C GLY A 216 5.27 15.88 -19.68
N GLY A 217 4.37 14.92 -19.46
CA GLY A 217 4.61 13.50 -19.75
C GLY A 217 5.25 12.70 -18.62
N VAL A 218 5.47 13.31 -17.45
CA VAL A 218 5.98 12.61 -16.27
C VAL A 218 4.90 11.71 -15.66
N PHE A 219 3.64 12.17 -15.64
CA PHE A 219 2.51 11.44 -15.06
C PHE A 219 1.39 11.32 -16.08
N TYR A 220 0.68 10.20 -16.03
CA TYR A 220 -0.53 9.95 -16.81
C TYR A 220 -1.61 9.39 -15.90
N ILE A 221 -2.84 9.87 -16.08
CA ILE A 221 -4.02 9.22 -15.51
C ILE A 221 -4.69 8.42 -16.60
N MET A 222 -4.71 7.12 -16.41
CA MET A 222 -5.33 6.16 -17.31
C MET A 222 -6.76 5.90 -16.86
N LYS A 223 -7.69 5.81 -17.81
CA LYS A 223 -9.10 5.52 -17.55
C LYS A 223 -9.61 4.48 -18.54
N CYS A 224 -10.31 3.47 -18.04
CA CYS A 224 -10.95 2.48 -18.90
C CYS A 224 -12.40 2.86 -19.20
N ASP A 225 -12.78 2.84 -20.47
CA ASP A 225 -14.15 3.16 -20.89
C ASP A 225 -15.16 2.07 -20.55
N ASP A 226 -14.73 0.80 -20.56
CA ASP A 226 -15.65 -0.33 -20.37
C ASP A 226 -15.99 -0.57 -18.88
N CYS A 227 -15.05 -0.33 -17.95
CA CYS A 227 -15.27 -0.56 -16.51
C CYS A 227 -15.19 0.70 -15.64
N GLY A 228 -14.78 1.84 -16.20
CA GLY A 228 -14.65 3.10 -15.47
C GLY A 228 -13.44 3.19 -14.52
N ALA A 229 -12.64 2.12 -14.39
CA ALA A 229 -11.48 2.12 -13.51
C ALA A 229 -10.44 3.16 -13.95
N ARG A 230 -9.79 3.77 -12.95
CA ARG A 230 -8.67 4.69 -13.13
C ARG A 230 -7.42 4.16 -12.45
N TRP A 231 -6.26 4.45 -13.04
CA TRP A 231 -4.96 4.19 -12.45
C TRP A 231 -3.92 5.17 -12.97
N SER A 232 -2.87 5.39 -12.21
CA SER A 232 -1.78 6.29 -12.54
C SER A 232 -0.63 5.55 -13.20
N LEU A 233 -0.02 6.16 -14.21
CA LEU A 233 1.17 5.69 -14.91
C LEU A 233 2.25 6.77 -14.88
N MET A 234 3.43 6.45 -14.33
CA MET A 234 4.59 7.35 -14.29
C MET A 234 5.61 7.02 -15.36
N ASN A 235 6.19 8.03 -16.00
CA ASN A 235 7.36 7.87 -16.85
C ASN A 235 8.64 7.99 -16.02
N GLU A 236 9.26 6.86 -15.69
CA GLU A 236 10.45 6.82 -14.85
C GLU A 236 11.66 7.47 -15.54
N ASP A 237 11.71 7.43 -16.87
CA ASP A 237 12.78 8.04 -17.66
C ASP A 237 12.77 9.58 -17.52
N LEU A 238 11.62 10.16 -17.14
CA LEU A 238 11.47 11.61 -16.89
C LEU A 238 11.44 11.97 -15.40
N LEU A 239 11.14 11.02 -14.50
CA LEU A 239 11.00 11.26 -13.06
C LEU A 239 12.34 11.45 -12.34
N GLY A 240 13.46 11.06 -12.96
CA GLY A 240 14.79 11.40 -12.49
C GLY A 240 15.26 10.62 -11.26
N GLY A 241 15.00 9.31 -11.18
CA GLY A 241 15.63 8.43 -10.19
C GLY A 241 15.04 8.45 -8.76
N ILE A 242 13.85 9.01 -8.58
CA ILE A 242 13.06 8.88 -7.34
C ILE A 242 12.85 7.40 -7.01
N SER A 243 13.05 7.05 -5.74
CA SER A 243 12.77 5.70 -5.24
C SER A 243 11.32 5.30 -5.53
N ARG A 244 11.15 4.12 -6.14
CA ARG A 244 9.83 3.59 -6.52
C ARG A 244 8.88 3.42 -5.34
N GLU A 245 9.40 3.29 -4.12
CA GLU A 245 8.58 3.22 -2.90
C GLU A 245 7.76 4.49 -2.64
N ILE A 246 8.14 5.61 -3.23
CA ILE A 246 7.40 6.88 -3.12
C ILE A 246 6.27 6.97 -4.16
N TYR A 247 6.25 6.09 -5.17
CA TYR A 247 5.30 6.18 -6.28
C TYR A 247 3.84 6.12 -5.82
N PRO A 248 3.43 5.20 -4.92
CA PRO A 248 2.06 5.15 -4.43
C PRO A 248 1.57 6.47 -3.84
N ILE A 249 2.38 7.10 -2.98
CA ILE A 249 1.98 8.35 -2.32
C ILE A 249 1.95 9.54 -3.29
N LEU A 250 2.82 9.56 -4.31
CA LEU A 250 2.76 10.55 -5.39
C LEU A 250 1.47 10.40 -6.21
N THR A 251 1.10 9.17 -6.57
CA THR A 251 -0.11 8.92 -7.36
C THR A 251 -1.38 9.23 -6.59
N LEU A 252 -1.43 8.88 -5.29
CA LEU A 252 -2.56 9.23 -4.42
C LEU A 252 -2.76 10.74 -4.33
N THR A 253 -1.66 11.49 -4.19
CA THR A 253 -1.74 12.94 -4.09
C THR A 253 -2.20 13.57 -5.41
N LEU A 254 -1.73 13.06 -6.56
CA LEU A 254 -2.17 13.51 -7.88
C LEU A 254 -3.65 13.23 -8.12
N GLU A 255 -4.14 12.05 -7.75
CA GLU A 255 -5.56 11.70 -7.88
C GLU A 255 -6.45 12.63 -7.02
N SER A 256 -6.02 12.92 -5.79
CA SER A 256 -6.73 13.87 -4.90
C SER A 256 -6.85 15.26 -5.52
N MET A 257 -5.78 15.77 -6.15
CA MET A 257 -5.80 17.09 -6.80
C MET A 257 -6.79 17.16 -7.97
N LEU A 258 -6.96 16.05 -8.70
CA LEU A 258 -7.87 15.98 -9.84
C LEU A 258 -9.34 15.89 -9.42
N ASP A 259 -9.63 15.17 -8.33
CA ASP A 259 -10.98 15.09 -7.77
C ASP A 259 -11.43 16.44 -7.18
N GLU A 260 -10.49 17.29 -6.75
CA GLU A 260 -10.73 18.67 -6.30
C GLU A 260 -10.89 19.70 -7.43
N GLY A 261 -10.74 19.29 -8.70
CA GLY A 261 -11.07 20.12 -9.87
C GLY A 261 -9.97 21.09 -10.32
N ILE A 262 -8.71 20.65 -10.27
CA ILE A 262 -7.54 21.38 -10.80
C ILE A 262 -7.01 20.70 -12.07
#